data_AF-A0A9X0DGN6-F1
#
_entry.id   AF-A0A9X0DGN6-F1
#
_cell.length_a   1.000
_cell.length_b   1.000
_cell.length_c   1.000
_cell.angle_alpha   90.00
_cell.angle_beta   90.00
_cell.angle_gamma   90.00
#
_symmetry.space_group_name_H-M   'P 1'
#
loop_
_entity.id
_entity.type
_entity.pdbx_description
1 polymer ?
#
loop_
_entity_poly.entity_id
_entity_poly.type
_entity_poly.pdbx_seq_one_letter_code
_entity_poly.pdbx_strand_id
1 'polypeptide(L)'
;MSAYARTYYSPVSFELLPIANISPTRGTVPENGMSLTINEELALAHYRTAFSLSQTTRDPKWSTPALLLLHGLKHSQMLLHLILAVSLHDTPSDPINVSRIRQTGHKHYEKGTEQLMLALQGEGFSDHLAVVASFYCIHMYMSRSNGTIIPKLDQLSLTATEHLKKYNLIVPIYGQSPSTSTNKKSTKERAERSLIARMIMWLLKIDAQGSFLGCKPSLVNYFQAHPDHLSAVQAESRLALQLNWGTEYPISQSIRDIESCLPVDMMTDMLVLCCKISEFGEAPSNTGTSEMLASLQKEFTALEIRYGAVFYYGSSDMTLQPAMKLNCASSATMFYALQIYLARSGSSSFGAEGTPDIKAVLSQLLLFGMHICPAGSQQPVYEFQWSLFIAAVETNDMIHQEWLQARISNHRLRAALQRISSFKRSNLGTISLSKVREIIQAV
;
A
#
# COMPACT_ATOMS: atom_id res chain seq x y z
N MET A 1 -51.45 -15.34 54.73
CA MET A 1 -50.40 -14.52 55.34
C MET A 1 -49.22 -14.51 54.35
N SER A 2 -49.17 -13.57 53.41
CA SER A 2 -48.51 -12.24 53.53
C SER A 2 -47.05 -12.36 53.99
N ALA A 3 -46.00 -11.87 53.33
CA ALA A 3 -45.81 -11.11 52.10
C ALA A 3 -44.27 -10.97 51.85
N TYR A 4 -43.85 -11.00 50.56
CA TYR A 4 -42.90 -10.12 49.85
C TYR A 4 -41.52 -9.73 50.49
N ALA A 5 -40.40 -9.58 49.79
CA ALA A 5 -40.07 -9.44 48.36
C ALA A 5 -38.57 -9.74 48.13
N ARG A 6 -38.22 -10.35 46.99
CA ARG A 6 -36.99 -10.02 46.26
C ARG A 6 -37.29 -10.07 44.76
N THR A 7 -37.20 -8.90 44.16
CA THR A 7 -37.28 -8.63 42.73
C THR A 7 -36.31 -9.49 41.93
N TYR A 8 -36.86 -10.32 41.06
CA TYR A 8 -36.15 -10.88 39.91
C TYR A 8 -35.82 -9.73 38.96
N TYR A 9 -34.56 -9.30 38.91
CA TYR A 9 -34.04 -8.64 37.73
C TYR A 9 -33.48 -9.71 36.81
N SER A 10 -34.08 -9.77 35.63
CA SER A 10 -33.65 -10.52 34.46
C SER A 10 -32.12 -10.42 34.28
N PRO A 11 -31.39 -11.52 34.02
CA PRO A 11 -30.02 -11.39 33.54
C PRO A 11 -30.09 -10.69 32.19
N VAL A 12 -29.60 -9.45 32.15
CA VAL A 12 -29.37 -8.70 30.92
C VAL A 12 -28.53 -9.60 30.02
N SER A 13 -29.16 -10.05 28.95
CA SER A 13 -28.55 -10.80 27.87
C SER A 13 -27.33 -10.05 27.37
N PHE A 14 -26.16 -10.68 27.46
CA PHE A 14 -24.97 -10.23 26.76
C PHE A 14 -25.23 -10.39 25.26
N GLU A 15 -25.43 -9.28 24.56
CA GLU A 15 -25.37 -9.27 23.10
C GLU A 15 -23.94 -9.62 22.67
N LEU A 16 -23.77 -10.86 22.24
CA LEU A 16 -22.77 -11.25 21.26
C LEU A 16 -22.90 -10.29 20.08
N LEU A 17 -21.84 -9.55 19.76
CA LEU A 17 -21.76 -8.66 18.60
C LEU A 17 -22.29 -9.39 17.36
N PRO A 18 -23.41 -8.96 16.77
CA PRO A 18 -23.80 -9.40 15.47
C PRO A 18 -23.29 -8.36 14.49
N ILE A 19 -22.10 -8.53 13.90
CA ILE A 19 -21.86 -7.97 12.56
C ILE A 19 -22.52 -8.92 11.55
N ALA A 20 -23.84 -9.08 11.71
CA ALA A 20 -24.70 -9.50 10.62
C ALA A 20 -24.94 -8.25 9.77
N ASN A 21 -24.67 -8.35 8.47
CA ASN A 21 -24.89 -7.33 7.44
C ASN A 21 -23.81 -6.24 7.28
N ILE A 22 -22.66 -6.63 6.74
CA ILE A 22 -22.18 -5.88 5.56
C ILE A 22 -22.84 -6.52 4.34
N SER A 23 -24.17 -6.40 4.28
CA SER A 23 -24.94 -6.59 3.05
C SER A 23 -24.75 -5.34 2.19
N PRO A 24 -24.91 -5.41 0.85
CA PRO A 24 -24.87 -4.26 -0.05
C PRO A 24 -26.14 -3.40 0.07
N THR A 25 -26.51 -3.04 1.30
CA THR A 25 -27.72 -2.27 1.61
C THR A 25 -27.35 -0.88 2.10
N ARG A 26 -27.93 0.13 1.45
CA ARG A 26 -27.97 1.56 1.84
C ARG A 26 -27.97 1.76 3.37
N GLY A 27 -27.19 2.73 3.84
CA GLY A 27 -27.42 3.38 5.13
C GLY A 27 -26.71 2.81 6.36
N THR A 28 -25.38 2.63 6.32
CA THR A 28 -24.62 2.70 7.58
C THR A 28 -24.44 4.17 7.93
N VAL A 29 -25.36 4.73 8.72
CA VAL A 29 -25.24 6.09 9.25
C VAL A 29 -23.97 6.15 10.12
N PRO A 30 -23.03 7.07 9.88
CA PRO A 30 -21.85 7.20 10.71
C PRO A 30 -22.21 7.44 12.18
N GLU A 31 -21.75 6.57 13.06
CA GLU A 31 -21.93 6.71 14.52
C GLU A 31 -21.11 7.89 15.07
N ASN A 32 -20.12 8.35 14.32
CA ASN A 32 -19.33 9.54 14.62
C ASN A 32 -20.08 10.88 14.42
N GLY A 33 -21.36 10.86 14.04
CA GLY A 33 -22.20 12.06 13.89
C GLY A 33 -22.12 12.78 12.54
N MET A 34 -21.38 12.25 11.56
CA MET A 34 -21.31 12.82 10.22
C MET A 34 -22.54 12.43 9.38
N SER A 35 -23.22 13.41 8.76
CA SER A 35 -24.26 13.15 7.77
C SER A 35 -23.64 12.97 6.39
N LEU A 36 -24.00 11.88 5.68
CA LEU A 36 -23.46 11.57 4.35
C LEU A 36 -24.47 11.90 3.25
N THR A 37 -23.96 12.43 2.14
CA THR A 37 -24.70 12.57 0.89
C THR A 37 -24.72 11.26 0.11
N ILE A 38 -25.64 11.13 -0.86
CA ILE A 38 -25.72 9.94 -1.74
C ILE A 38 -24.38 9.69 -2.46
N ASN A 39 -23.69 10.74 -2.89
CA ASN A 39 -22.39 10.60 -3.57
C ASN A 39 -21.31 10.08 -2.61
N GLU A 40 -21.34 10.51 -1.35
CA GLU A 40 -20.42 10.01 -0.31
C GLU A 40 -20.71 8.56 0.04
N GLU A 41 -21.99 8.16 0.14
CA GLU A 41 -22.37 6.75 0.33
C GLU A 41 -21.86 5.86 -0.82
N LEU A 42 -22.01 6.30 -2.07
CA LEU A 42 -21.48 5.61 -3.25
C LEU A 42 -19.95 5.55 -3.23
N ALA A 43 -19.28 6.63 -2.85
CA ALA A 43 -17.83 6.63 -2.67
C ALA A 43 -17.37 5.64 -1.59
N LEU A 44 -18.08 5.53 -0.46
CA LEU A 44 -17.77 4.51 0.56
C LEU A 44 -18.01 3.08 0.05
N ALA A 45 -19.02 2.86 -0.80
CA ALA A 45 -19.21 1.57 -1.47
C ALA A 45 -18.05 1.23 -2.42
N HIS A 46 -17.56 2.23 -3.17
CA HIS A 46 -16.35 2.10 -4.00
C HIS A 46 -15.11 1.79 -3.14
N TYR A 47 -14.95 2.46 -2.02
CA TYR A 47 -13.85 2.22 -1.07
C TYR A 47 -13.81 0.77 -0.58
N ARG A 48 -14.98 0.27 -0.17
CA ARG A 48 -15.19 -1.10 0.34
C ARG A 48 -14.93 -2.18 -0.70
N THR A 49 -14.95 -1.85 -1.99
CA THR A 49 -14.91 -2.84 -3.07
C THR A 49 -13.71 -2.60 -3.99
N ALA A 50 -13.90 -1.80 -5.03
CA ALA A 50 -12.90 -1.57 -6.08
C ALA A 50 -11.60 -0.97 -5.53
N PHE A 51 -11.68 0.01 -4.63
CA PHE A 51 -10.47 0.55 -4.00
C PHE A 51 -9.77 -0.53 -3.18
N SER A 52 -10.48 -1.27 -2.31
CA SER A 52 -9.87 -2.34 -1.52
C SER A 52 -9.16 -3.39 -2.41
N LEU A 53 -9.77 -3.81 -3.52
CA LEU A 53 -9.15 -4.76 -4.46
C LEU A 53 -7.91 -4.18 -5.15
N SER A 54 -7.85 -2.86 -5.35
CA SER A 54 -6.65 -2.20 -5.88
C SER A 54 -5.50 -2.13 -4.86
N GLN A 55 -5.77 -2.32 -3.57
CA GLN A 55 -4.77 -2.21 -2.50
C GLN A 55 -4.33 -3.57 -1.95
N THR A 56 -5.12 -4.62 -2.13
CA THR A 56 -4.80 -5.95 -1.61
C THR A 56 -5.50 -7.07 -2.38
N THR A 57 -4.91 -8.26 -2.38
CA THR A 57 -5.51 -9.49 -2.92
C THR A 57 -6.51 -10.15 -1.97
N ARG A 58 -6.81 -9.51 -0.84
CA ARG A 58 -7.75 -9.99 0.17
C ARG A 58 -9.20 -9.82 -0.29
N ASP A 59 -10.07 -10.63 0.31
CA ASP A 59 -11.50 -10.37 0.26
C ASP A 59 -11.76 -8.96 0.83
N PRO A 60 -12.43 -8.06 0.08
CA PRO A 60 -12.65 -6.69 0.52
C PRO A 60 -13.39 -6.56 1.85
N LYS A 61 -14.22 -7.54 2.22
CA LYS A 61 -14.91 -7.54 3.52
C LYS A 61 -13.93 -7.67 4.69
N TRP A 62 -12.89 -8.48 4.53
CA TRP A 62 -11.98 -8.89 5.60
C TRP A 62 -10.62 -8.17 5.54
N SER A 63 -10.54 -7.07 4.79
CA SER A 63 -9.30 -6.39 4.44
C SER A 63 -8.93 -5.27 5.43
N THR A 64 -7.70 -4.78 5.35
CA THR A 64 -7.26 -3.59 6.12
C THR A 64 -8.13 -2.35 5.79
N PRO A 65 -8.45 -2.02 4.53
CA PRO A 65 -9.38 -0.93 4.22
C PRO A 65 -10.73 -1.06 4.91
N ALA A 66 -11.30 -2.27 5.02
CA ALA A 66 -12.56 -2.47 5.75
C ALA A 66 -12.42 -2.11 7.24
N LEU A 67 -11.32 -2.51 7.90
CA LEU A 67 -11.04 -2.14 9.29
C LEU A 67 -10.86 -0.62 9.45
N LEU A 68 -10.15 0.04 8.54
CA LEU A 68 -9.98 1.51 8.58
C LEU A 68 -11.30 2.25 8.41
N LEU A 69 -12.16 1.77 7.52
CA LEU A 69 -13.49 2.36 7.32
C LEU A 69 -14.36 2.17 8.56
N LEU A 70 -14.35 0.98 9.16
CA LEU A 70 -15.07 0.74 10.42
C LEU A 70 -14.59 1.69 11.53
N HIS A 71 -13.27 1.86 11.65
CA HIS A 71 -12.69 2.82 12.59
C HIS A 71 -13.13 4.25 12.30
N GLY A 72 -13.08 4.69 11.04
CA GLY A 72 -13.54 6.02 10.63
C GLY A 72 -15.01 6.26 10.95
N LEU A 73 -15.89 5.31 10.62
CA LEU A 73 -17.33 5.42 10.86
C LEU A 73 -17.70 5.50 12.35
N LYS A 74 -16.96 4.81 13.22
CA LYS A 74 -17.27 4.69 14.65
C LYS A 74 -16.51 5.67 15.54
N HIS A 75 -15.27 6.00 15.19
CA HIS A 75 -14.33 6.59 16.14
C HIS A 75 -13.65 7.86 15.61
N SER A 76 -13.50 8.02 14.29
CA SER A 76 -12.66 9.10 13.74
C SER A 76 -13.27 9.81 12.53
N GLN A 77 -13.81 11.02 12.75
CA GLN A 77 -14.27 11.89 11.66
C GLN A 77 -13.11 12.29 10.74
N MET A 78 -11.92 12.52 11.30
CA MET A 78 -10.69 12.85 10.56
C MET A 78 -10.38 11.78 9.51
N LEU A 79 -10.33 10.51 9.95
CA LEU A 79 -10.07 9.40 9.06
C LEU A 79 -11.20 9.22 8.04
N LEU A 80 -12.46 9.37 8.45
CA LEU A 80 -13.60 9.24 7.54
C LEU A 80 -13.57 10.31 6.44
N HIS A 81 -13.25 11.56 6.77
CA HIS A 81 -13.04 12.61 5.78
C HIS A 81 -11.93 12.26 4.78
N LEU A 82 -10.79 11.77 5.24
CA LEU A 82 -9.69 11.40 4.34
C LEU A 82 -10.00 10.15 3.49
N ILE A 83 -10.75 9.18 4.03
CA ILE A 83 -11.27 8.05 3.24
C ILE A 83 -12.21 8.56 2.14
N LEU A 84 -13.15 9.45 2.47
CA LEU A 84 -14.05 10.06 1.49
C LEU A 84 -13.30 10.85 0.42
N ALA A 85 -12.28 11.61 0.81
CA ALA A 85 -11.44 12.36 -0.12
C ALA A 85 -10.79 11.44 -1.18
N VAL A 86 -10.17 10.36 -0.74
CA VAL A 86 -9.57 9.35 -1.64
C VAL A 86 -10.64 8.71 -2.51
N SER A 87 -11.75 8.29 -1.91
CA SER A 87 -12.79 7.51 -2.58
C SER A 87 -13.53 8.32 -3.63
N LEU A 88 -13.91 9.56 -3.32
CA LEU A 88 -14.57 10.47 -4.28
C LEU A 88 -13.64 10.79 -5.44
N HIS A 89 -12.34 10.92 -5.20
CA HIS A 89 -11.37 11.16 -6.27
C HIS A 89 -11.16 9.92 -7.17
N ASP A 90 -11.26 8.72 -6.61
CA ASP A 90 -11.03 7.45 -7.30
C ASP A 90 -12.29 6.87 -7.97
N THR A 91 -13.49 7.34 -7.59
CA THR A 91 -14.76 6.83 -8.10
C THR A 91 -14.93 7.13 -9.60
N PRO A 92 -15.18 6.11 -10.44
CA PRO A 92 -15.51 6.32 -11.84
C PRO A 92 -16.77 7.19 -11.97
N SER A 93 -16.66 8.29 -12.70
CA SER A 93 -17.74 9.27 -12.82
C SER A 93 -17.88 9.74 -14.26
N ASP A 94 -19.11 10.06 -14.66
CA ASP A 94 -19.40 10.75 -15.93
C ASP A 94 -18.57 12.06 -16.02
N PRO A 95 -17.96 12.38 -17.17
CA PRO A 95 -17.26 13.63 -17.41
C PRO A 95 -18.01 14.89 -16.92
N ILE A 96 -19.34 14.92 -17.01
CA ILE A 96 -20.18 16.05 -16.59
C ILE A 96 -20.15 16.22 -15.06
N ASN A 97 -20.08 15.12 -14.31
CA ASN A 97 -20.15 15.13 -12.84
C ASN A 97 -18.78 15.06 -12.15
N VAL A 98 -17.72 14.69 -12.89
CA VAL A 98 -16.39 14.41 -12.31
C VAL A 98 -15.81 15.63 -11.58
N SER A 99 -16.01 16.84 -12.11
CA SER A 99 -15.49 18.08 -11.50
C SER A 99 -16.11 18.32 -10.13
N ARG A 100 -17.44 18.19 -10.04
CA ARG A 100 -18.19 18.37 -8.79
C ARG A 100 -17.80 17.32 -7.74
N ILE A 101 -17.70 16.05 -8.14
CA ILE A 101 -17.32 14.95 -7.23
C ILE A 101 -15.90 15.17 -6.70
N ARG A 102 -14.95 15.55 -7.56
CA ARG A 102 -13.57 15.88 -7.16
C ARG A 102 -13.51 17.10 -6.23
N GLN A 103 -14.34 18.12 -6.47
CA GLN A 103 -14.42 19.28 -5.58
C GLN A 103 -14.94 18.89 -4.18
N THR A 104 -15.96 18.02 -4.10
CA THR A 104 -16.43 17.48 -2.82
C THR A 104 -15.33 16.67 -2.13
N GLY A 105 -14.60 15.82 -2.88
CA GLY A 105 -13.44 15.09 -2.36
C GLY A 105 -12.36 16.03 -1.82
N HIS A 106 -12.09 17.15 -2.49
CA HIS A 106 -11.14 18.16 -2.03
C HIS A 106 -11.57 18.83 -0.71
N LYS A 107 -12.86 19.16 -0.56
CA LYS A 107 -13.38 19.71 0.71
C LYS A 107 -13.20 18.73 1.88
N HIS A 108 -13.38 17.44 1.63
CA HIS A 108 -13.10 16.41 2.63
C HIS A 108 -11.61 16.29 2.93
N TYR A 109 -10.75 16.41 1.92
CA TYR A 109 -9.30 16.45 2.11
C TYR A 109 -8.88 17.63 3.01
N GLU A 110 -9.40 18.83 2.75
CA GLU A 110 -9.12 20.02 3.56
C GLU A 110 -9.56 19.83 5.01
N LYS A 111 -10.80 19.39 5.24
CA LYS A 111 -11.32 19.13 6.60
C LYS A 111 -10.54 18.04 7.34
N GLY A 112 -10.22 16.95 6.65
CA GLY A 112 -9.48 15.84 7.25
C GLY A 112 -8.05 16.23 7.61
N THR A 113 -7.38 17.00 6.75
CA THR A 113 -6.03 17.50 7.02
C THR A 113 -6.01 18.57 8.11
N GLU A 114 -7.01 19.45 8.19
CA GLU A 114 -7.18 20.41 9.29
C GLU A 114 -7.29 19.67 10.64
N GLN A 115 -8.15 18.65 10.73
CA GLN A 115 -8.28 17.85 11.94
C GLN A 115 -7.00 17.09 12.29
N LEU A 116 -6.27 16.59 11.29
CA LEU A 116 -4.97 15.97 11.49
C LEU A 116 -3.96 16.95 12.07
N MET A 117 -3.89 18.18 11.55
CA MET A 117 -3.00 19.20 12.07
C MET A 117 -3.30 19.53 13.55
N LEU A 118 -4.58 19.62 13.91
CA LEU A 118 -4.99 19.78 15.30
C LEU A 118 -4.58 18.58 16.16
N ALA A 119 -4.76 17.35 15.67
CA ALA A 119 -4.35 16.13 16.38
C ALA A 119 -2.83 16.03 16.58
N LEU A 120 -2.04 16.52 15.62
CA LEU A 120 -0.57 16.54 15.72
C LEU A 120 -0.06 17.59 16.72
N GLN A 121 -0.80 18.69 16.88
CA GLN A 121 -0.49 19.75 17.85
C GLN A 121 -0.98 19.43 19.27
N GLY A 122 -2.05 18.64 19.40
CA GLY A 122 -2.63 18.27 20.70
C GLY A 122 -1.72 17.39 21.55
N GLU A 123 -1.47 17.80 22.79
CA GLU A 123 -0.86 16.92 23.79
C GLU A 123 -1.88 15.88 24.28
N GLY A 124 -1.48 14.61 24.36
CA GLY A 124 -2.34 13.53 24.87
C GLY A 124 -3.36 12.96 23.88
N PHE A 125 -3.25 13.24 22.58
CA PHE A 125 -4.10 12.62 21.56
C PHE A 125 -3.91 11.09 21.52
N SER A 126 -5.00 10.32 21.60
CA SER A 126 -4.94 8.87 21.79
C SER A 126 -5.26 8.01 20.55
N ASP A 127 -5.84 8.58 19.49
CA ASP A 127 -6.24 7.81 18.30
C ASP A 127 -5.10 7.73 17.26
N HIS A 128 -4.00 7.09 17.67
CA HIS A 128 -2.81 6.93 16.84
C HIS A 128 -3.09 6.18 15.54
N LEU A 129 -4.01 5.21 15.57
CA LEU A 129 -4.42 4.49 14.37
C LEU A 129 -4.99 5.45 13.32
N ALA A 130 -5.90 6.35 13.70
CA ALA A 130 -6.46 7.31 12.76
C ALA A 130 -5.39 8.26 12.21
N VAL A 131 -4.44 8.72 13.01
CA VAL A 131 -3.34 9.58 12.55
C VAL A 131 -2.46 8.87 11.52
N VAL A 132 -2.02 7.65 11.83
CA VAL A 132 -1.16 6.87 10.92
C VAL A 132 -1.90 6.53 9.63
N ALA A 133 -3.18 6.15 9.72
CA ALA A 133 -4.01 5.89 8.54
C ALA A 133 -4.31 7.16 7.73
N SER A 134 -4.38 8.32 8.37
CA SER A 134 -4.54 9.61 7.71
C SER A 134 -3.36 9.95 6.81
N PHE A 135 -2.12 9.68 7.25
CA PHE A 135 -0.94 9.84 6.38
C PHE A 135 -1.03 8.99 5.12
N TYR A 136 -1.48 7.74 5.26
CA TYR A 136 -1.70 6.86 4.10
C TYR A 136 -2.77 7.43 3.14
N CYS A 137 -3.93 7.84 3.67
CA CYS A 137 -4.99 8.42 2.85
C CYS A 137 -4.56 9.72 2.15
N ILE A 138 -3.79 10.58 2.82
CA ILE A 138 -3.23 11.80 2.23
C ILE A 138 -2.32 11.47 1.05
N HIS A 139 -1.41 10.50 1.21
CA HIS A 139 -0.56 10.05 0.11
C HIS A 139 -1.40 9.52 -1.06
N MET A 140 -2.42 8.69 -0.78
CA MET A 140 -3.28 8.12 -1.81
C MET A 140 -4.10 9.17 -2.56
N TYR A 141 -4.50 10.24 -1.88
CA TYR A 141 -5.16 11.39 -2.50
C TYR A 141 -4.18 12.20 -3.37
N MET A 142 -3.00 12.53 -2.84
CA MET A 142 -1.97 13.29 -3.55
C MET A 142 -1.45 12.56 -4.80
N SER A 143 -1.27 11.24 -4.72
CA SER A 143 -0.78 10.45 -5.85
C SER A 143 -1.76 10.40 -7.04
N ARG A 144 -3.03 10.71 -6.79
CA ARG A 144 -4.09 10.82 -7.81
C ARG A 144 -4.37 12.26 -8.23
N SER A 145 -3.88 13.23 -7.47
CA SER A 145 -4.06 14.65 -7.74
C SER A 145 -3.00 15.16 -8.73
N ASN A 146 -3.38 16.16 -9.53
CA ASN A 146 -2.47 16.81 -10.47
C ASN A 146 -1.50 17.75 -9.72
N GLY A 147 -0.31 17.95 -10.29
CA GLY A 147 0.66 18.95 -9.84
C GLY A 147 1.84 18.42 -9.04
N THR A 148 2.69 19.33 -8.57
CA THR A 148 3.94 19.01 -7.86
C THR A 148 3.65 18.48 -6.46
N ILE A 149 3.95 17.21 -6.23
CA ILE A 149 3.68 16.53 -4.96
C ILE A 149 4.92 16.20 -4.12
N ILE A 150 6.13 16.22 -4.71
CA ILE A 150 7.35 15.70 -4.04
C ILE A 150 7.62 16.38 -2.69
N PRO A 151 7.69 17.73 -2.58
CA PRO A 151 7.98 18.35 -1.29
C PRO A 151 6.92 18.03 -0.23
N LYS A 152 5.67 17.82 -0.66
CA LYS A 152 4.56 17.46 0.24
C LYS A 152 4.69 16.00 0.70
N LEU A 153 5.11 15.09 -0.17
CA LEU A 153 5.36 13.69 0.16
C LEU A 153 6.57 13.54 1.09
N ASP A 154 7.64 14.30 0.86
CA ASP A 154 8.81 14.34 1.76
C ASP A 154 8.38 14.78 3.17
N GLN A 155 7.63 15.87 3.26
CA GLN A 155 7.13 16.37 4.54
C GLN A 155 6.18 15.36 5.21
N LEU A 156 5.33 14.69 4.44
CA LEU A 156 4.40 13.67 4.94
C LEU A 156 5.15 12.48 5.53
N SER A 157 6.17 11.98 4.82
CA SER A 157 7.04 10.88 5.26
C SER A 157 7.78 11.24 6.56
N LEU A 158 8.37 12.43 6.61
CA LEU A 158 9.06 12.93 7.78
C LEU A 158 8.11 13.04 8.99
N THR A 159 6.96 13.70 8.80
CA THR A 159 5.96 13.91 9.87
C THR A 159 5.42 12.59 10.40
N ALA A 160 5.17 11.61 9.51
CA ALA A 160 4.73 10.28 9.92
C ALA A 160 5.80 9.57 10.75
N THR A 161 7.06 9.63 10.32
CA THR A 161 8.20 9.03 11.04
C THR A 161 8.40 9.67 12.42
N GLU A 162 8.30 10.99 12.51
CA GLU A 162 8.39 11.72 13.77
C GLU A 162 7.24 11.40 14.72
N HIS A 163 6.01 11.30 14.22
CA HIS A 163 4.85 10.89 15.02
C HIS A 163 5.03 9.49 15.61
N LEU A 164 5.42 8.54 14.75
CA LEU A 164 5.65 7.15 15.15
C LEU A 164 6.75 7.03 16.23
N LYS A 165 7.81 7.84 16.14
CA LYS A 165 8.88 7.92 17.15
C LYS A 165 8.41 8.59 18.43
N LYS A 166 7.74 9.74 18.35
CA LYS A 166 7.26 10.52 19.51
C LYS A 166 6.40 9.67 20.45
N TYR A 167 5.56 8.81 19.89
CA TYR A 167 4.64 7.96 20.64
C TYR A 167 5.10 6.50 20.78
N ASN A 168 6.36 6.20 20.46
CA ASN A 168 6.96 4.85 20.56
C ASN A 168 6.14 3.75 19.85
N LEU A 169 5.51 4.08 18.72
CA LEU A 169 4.62 3.16 17.99
C LEU A 169 5.39 2.14 17.14
N ILE A 170 6.71 2.32 16.98
CA ILE A 170 7.60 1.42 16.23
C ILE A 170 8.27 0.40 17.16
N VAL A 171 8.41 0.73 18.45
CA VAL A 171 9.22 -0.05 19.37
C VAL A 171 8.43 -1.27 19.83
N PRO A 172 8.92 -2.50 19.58
CA PRO A 172 8.30 -3.68 20.13
C PRO A 172 8.48 -3.71 21.65
N ILE A 173 7.38 -3.82 22.38
CA ILE A 173 7.41 -4.10 23.82
C ILE A 173 7.68 -5.60 24.00
N TYR A 174 8.91 -6.04 23.73
CA TYR A 174 9.35 -7.36 24.12
C TYR A 174 9.39 -7.41 25.65
N GLY A 175 8.55 -8.24 26.27
CA GLY A 175 8.71 -8.61 27.67
C GLY A 175 7.90 -7.85 28.72
N GLN A 176 6.87 -7.07 28.36
CA GLN A 176 5.81 -6.82 29.35
C GLN A 176 5.02 -8.12 29.53
N SER A 177 5.48 -8.94 30.48
CA SER A 177 4.68 -10.03 31.06
C SER A 177 3.30 -9.46 31.37
N PRO A 178 2.20 -10.14 31.00
CA PRO A 178 0.86 -9.65 31.29
C PRO A 178 0.70 -9.59 32.80
N SER A 179 0.98 -8.43 33.38
CA SER A 179 0.81 -8.14 34.79
C SER A 179 -0.69 -8.07 35.06
N THR A 180 -1.33 -9.23 35.23
CA THR A 180 -2.63 -9.46 35.92
C THR A 180 -3.77 -8.46 35.65
N SER A 181 -3.71 -7.67 34.60
CA SER A 181 -4.69 -6.66 34.23
C SER A 181 -5.67 -7.31 33.27
N THR A 182 -6.87 -7.60 33.80
CA THR A 182 -8.12 -7.85 33.04
C THR A 182 -7.93 -8.14 31.54
N ASN A 183 -7.89 -9.43 31.18
CA ASN A 183 -7.60 -10.00 29.84
C ASN A 183 -8.20 -9.28 28.61
N LYS A 184 -9.25 -8.47 28.77
CA LYS A 184 -9.88 -7.72 27.67
C LYS A 184 -9.12 -6.45 27.27
N LYS A 185 -8.51 -5.71 28.21
CA LYS A 185 -7.80 -4.45 27.91
C LYS A 185 -6.51 -4.72 27.14
N SER A 186 -5.72 -5.70 27.59
CA SER A 186 -4.50 -6.14 26.91
C SER A 186 -4.75 -6.72 25.51
N THR A 187 -5.88 -7.40 25.30
CA THR A 187 -6.27 -7.92 23.99
C THR A 187 -6.61 -6.79 23.01
N LYS A 188 -7.37 -5.78 23.45
CA LYS A 188 -7.70 -4.60 22.62
C LYS A 188 -6.46 -3.80 22.24
N GLU A 189 -5.57 -3.55 23.21
CA GLU A 189 -4.29 -2.87 22.97
C GLU A 189 -3.39 -3.64 22.00
N ARG A 190 -3.41 -4.98 22.04
CA ARG A 190 -2.70 -5.81 21.06
C ARG A 190 -3.31 -5.72 19.67
N ALA A 191 -4.64 -5.79 19.55
CA ALA A 191 -5.33 -5.67 18.26
C ALA A 191 -5.02 -4.31 17.61
N GLU A 192 -5.12 -3.22 18.36
CA GLU A 192 -4.82 -1.87 17.86
C GLU A 192 -3.34 -1.75 17.42
N ARG A 193 -2.40 -2.23 18.24
CA ARG A 193 -0.97 -2.24 17.88
C ARG A 193 -0.69 -3.03 16.60
N SER A 194 -1.29 -4.19 16.43
CA SER A 194 -1.12 -4.98 15.21
C SER A 194 -1.66 -4.28 13.96
N LEU A 195 -2.75 -3.50 14.11
CA LEU A 195 -3.30 -2.72 13.02
C LEU A 195 -2.43 -1.48 12.71
N ILE A 196 -1.90 -0.81 13.74
CA ILE A 196 -0.91 0.26 13.55
C ILE A 196 0.34 -0.29 12.84
N ALA A 197 0.85 -1.44 13.26
CA ALA A 197 1.99 -2.10 12.60
C ALA A 197 1.68 -2.39 11.12
N ARG A 198 0.47 -2.87 10.81
CA ARG A 198 0.02 -3.05 9.42
C ARG A 198 0.00 -1.73 8.64
N MET A 199 -0.42 -0.63 9.27
CA MET A 199 -0.40 0.68 8.65
C MET A 199 1.03 1.20 8.44
N ILE A 200 1.95 0.94 9.37
CA ILE A 200 3.38 1.25 9.18
C ILE A 200 3.93 0.52 7.96
N MET A 201 3.59 -0.75 7.75
CA MET A 201 4.01 -1.49 6.54
C MET A 201 3.44 -0.85 5.25
N TRP A 202 2.22 -0.33 5.31
CA TRP A 202 1.62 0.39 4.17
C TRP A 202 2.27 1.75 3.94
N LEU A 203 2.65 2.47 5.01
CA LEU A 203 3.43 3.70 4.92
C LEU A 203 4.83 3.44 4.33
N LEU A 204 5.51 2.38 4.77
CA LEU A 204 6.82 1.96 4.24
C LEU A 204 6.75 1.75 2.73
N LYS A 205 5.69 1.09 2.26
CA LYS A 205 5.44 0.85 0.84
C LYS A 205 5.32 2.16 0.05
N ILE A 206 4.45 3.07 0.48
CA ILE A 206 4.25 4.33 -0.26
C ILE A 206 5.48 5.23 -0.21
N ASP A 207 6.26 5.16 0.87
CA ASP A 207 7.49 5.91 1.06
C ASP A 207 8.58 5.41 0.09
N ALA A 208 8.75 4.08 -0.01
CA ALA A 208 9.65 3.46 -0.99
C ALA A 208 9.23 3.73 -2.44
N GLN A 209 7.92 3.75 -2.74
CA GLN A 209 7.43 4.13 -4.06
C GLN A 209 7.72 5.60 -4.39
N GLY A 210 7.66 6.48 -3.39
CA GLY A 210 8.05 7.88 -3.52
C GLY A 210 9.52 8.05 -3.89
N SER A 211 10.41 7.18 -3.40
CA SER A 211 11.84 7.22 -3.69
C SER A 211 12.15 7.13 -5.20
N PHE A 212 11.40 6.32 -5.95
CA PHE A 212 11.55 6.26 -7.41
C PHE A 212 11.31 7.62 -8.10
N LEU A 213 10.43 8.46 -7.54
CA LEU A 213 10.13 9.81 -8.02
C LEU A 213 11.12 10.87 -7.52
N GLY A 214 12.09 10.49 -6.70
CA GLY A 214 13.04 11.39 -6.04
C GLY A 214 12.56 11.94 -4.69
N CYS A 215 11.55 11.33 -4.06
CA CYS A 215 11.17 11.69 -2.69
C CYS A 215 12.20 11.12 -1.70
N LYS A 216 12.35 11.78 -0.54
CA LYS A 216 13.21 11.35 0.57
C LYS A 216 12.46 10.36 1.48
N PRO A 217 12.81 9.07 1.46
CA PRO A 217 12.01 8.05 2.13
C PRO A 217 12.38 7.94 3.62
N SER A 218 11.92 8.91 4.42
CA SER A 218 12.32 9.06 5.83
C SER A 218 11.99 7.83 6.68
N LEU A 219 10.88 7.15 6.42
CA LEU A 219 10.47 5.97 7.15
C LEU A 219 11.31 4.75 6.75
N VAL A 220 11.59 4.58 5.46
CA VAL A 220 12.48 3.50 4.99
C VAL A 220 13.88 3.68 5.56
N ASN A 221 14.41 4.91 5.55
CA ASN A 221 15.74 5.22 6.09
C ASN A 221 15.83 4.91 7.59
N TYR A 222 14.75 5.15 8.35
CA TYR A 222 14.69 4.74 9.75
C TYR A 222 14.84 3.22 9.90
N PHE A 223 14.11 2.44 9.11
CA PHE A 223 14.13 0.98 9.20
C PHE A 223 15.40 0.34 8.62
N GLN A 224 16.03 0.97 7.63
CA GLN A 224 17.36 0.58 7.17
C GLN A 224 18.40 0.72 8.29
N ALA A 225 18.32 1.79 9.08
CA ALA A 225 19.18 1.98 10.25
C ALA A 225 18.81 1.07 11.43
N HIS A 226 17.59 0.51 11.46
CA HIS A 226 17.10 -0.36 12.54
C HIS A 226 16.37 -1.61 11.99
N PRO A 227 17.09 -2.58 11.37
CA PRO A 227 16.47 -3.75 10.75
C PRO A 227 15.66 -4.63 11.72
N ASP A 228 16.06 -4.66 13.00
CA ASP A 228 15.34 -5.41 14.04
C ASP A 228 13.95 -4.82 14.30
N HIS A 229 13.82 -3.49 14.23
CA HIS A 229 12.53 -2.82 14.37
C HIS A 229 11.60 -3.13 13.19
N LEU A 230 12.14 -3.18 11.97
CA LEU A 230 11.37 -3.57 10.79
C LEU A 230 10.83 -4.99 10.94
N SER A 231 11.71 -5.92 11.33
CA SER A 231 11.36 -7.32 11.55
C SER A 231 10.25 -7.47 12.60
N ALA A 232 10.32 -6.68 13.68
CA ALA A 232 9.32 -6.71 14.75
C ALA A 232 7.97 -6.12 14.31
N VAL A 233 7.97 -4.97 13.62
CA VAL A 233 6.74 -4.37 13.06
C VAL A 233 6.10 -5.32 12.05
N GLN A 234 6.89 -5.93 11.18
CA GLN A 234 6.42 -6.89 10.21
C GLN A 234 5.78 -8.11 10.89
N ALA A 235 6.44 -8.68 11.91
CA ALA A 235 5.89 -9.79 12.68
C ALA A 235 4.55 -9.43 13.35
N GLU A 236 4.48 -8.27 14.01
CA GLU A 236 3.25 -7.81 14.68
C GLU A 236 2.12 -7.52 13.66
N SER A 237 2.47 -7.05 12.47
CA SER A 237 1.51 -6.76 11.41
C SER A 237 0.79 -8.01 10.86
N ARG A 238 1.39 -9.21 10.98
CA ARG A 238 0.83 -10.44 10.38
C ARG A 238 -0.52 -10.81 10.98
N LEU A 239 -0.70 -10.58 12.28
CA LEU A 239 -1.91 -10.93 13.01
C LEU A 239 -2.99 -9.85 12.97
N ALA A 240 -2.75 -8.73 12.27
CA ALA A 240 -3.65 -7.57 12.28
C ALA A 240 -5.11 -7.90 11.95
N LEU A 241 -5.35 -8.68 10.89
CA LEU A 241 -6.71 -9.01 10.49
C LEU A 241 -7.38 -9.95 11.49
N GLN A 242 -6.70 -11.04 11.86
CA GLN A 242 -7.21 -12.01 12.83
C GLN A 242 -7.52 -11.36 14.20
N LEU A 243 -6.65 -10.50 14.72
CA LEU A 243 -6.84 -9.87 16.02
C LEU A 243 -7.97 -8.84 16.04
N ASN A 244 -8.17 -8.11 14.94
CA ASN A 244 -9.16 -7.02 14.88
C ASN A 244 -10.56 -7.51 14.47
N TRP A 245 -10.66 -8.57 13.65
CA TRP A 245 -11.94 -9.22 13.35
C TRP A 245 -12.33 -10.27 14.40
N GLY A 246 -11.37 -10.78 15.16
CA GLY A 246 -11.62 -11.71 16.26
C GLY A 246 -12.32 -12.98 15.78
N THR A 247 -13.41 -13.36 16.47
CA THR A 247 -14.17 -14.59 16.20
C THR A 247 -14.92 -14.56 14.86
N GLU A 248 -15.11 -13.39 14.26
CA GLU A 248 -15.77 -13.28 12.96
C GLU A 248 -14.81 -13.59 11.80
N TYR A 249 -13.49 -13.57 12.05
CA TYR A 249 -12.50 -13.80 11.01
C TYR A 249 -12.52 -15.26 10.54
N PRO A 250 -12.87 -15.54 9.26
CA PRO A 250 -13.00 -16.91 8.80
C PRO A 250 -11.64 -17.63 8.78
N ILE A 251 -11.64 -18.92 9.13
CA ILE A 251 -10.44 -19.77 9.06
C ILE A 251 -9.81 -19.76 7.65
N SER A 252 -10.64 -19.71 6.61
CA SER A 252 -10.17 -19.61 5.22
C SER A 252 -9.37 -18.34 4.95
N GLN A 253 -9.67 -17.22 5.64
CA GLN A 253 -8.89 -15.99 5.54
C GLN A 253 -7.60 -16.07 6.37
N SER A 254 -7.63 -16.72 7.54
CA SER A 254 -6.43 -17.00 8.34
C SER A 254 -5.43 -17.88 7.59
N ILE A 255 -5.88 -18.91 6.86
CA ILE A 255 -5.01 -19.74 6.02
C ILE A 255 -4.34 -18.87 4.95
N ARG A 256 -5.10 -17.98 4.30
CA ARG A 256 -4.55 -17.03 3.32
C ARG A 256 -3.53 -16.07 3.94
N ASP A 257 -3.70 -15.66 5.21
CA ASP A 257 -2.71 -14.86 5.94
C ASP A 257 -1.36 -15.58 6.00
N ILE A 258 -1.39 -16.86 6.37
CA ILE A 258 -0.20 -17.72 6.45
C ILE A 258 0.43 -17.91 5.06
N GLU A 259 -0.38 -18.25 4.05
CA GLU A 259 0.11 -18.47 2.68
C GLU A 259 0.80 -17.22 2.12
N SER A 260 0.28 -16.03 2.42
CA SER A 260 0.84 -14.78 1.88
C SER A 260 2.07 -14.26 2.62
N CYS A 261 2.50 -14.89 3.73
CA CYS A 261 3.65 -14.40 4.50
C CYS A 261 4.90 -14.27 3.64
N LEU A 262 5.28 -15.33 2.92
CA LEU A 262 6.53 -15.36 2.17
C LEU A 262 6.60 -14.31 1.04
N PRO A 263 5.59 -14.15 0.15
CA PRO A 263 5.64 -13.09 -0.86
C PRO A 263 5.57 -11.68 -0.25
N VAL A 264 4.85 -11.47 0.86
CA VAL A 264 4.82 -10.17 1.55
C VAL A 264 6.17 -9.83 2.17
N ASP A 265 6.87 -10.83 2.72
CA ASP A 265 8.21 -10.66 3.26
C ASP A 265 9.21 -10.29 2.16
N MET A 266 9.18 -11.00 1.03
CA MET A 266 9.96 -10.66 -0.15
C MET A 266 9.67 -9.23 -0.64
N MET A 267 8.40 -8.83 -0.68
CA MET A 267 8.00 -7.48 -1.07
C MET A 267 8.56 -6.41 -0.12
N THR A 268 8.57 -6.68 1.18
CA THR A 268 9.17 -5.77 2.18
C THR A 268 10.66 -5.58 1.93
N ASP A 269 11.41 -6.67 1.75
CA ASP A 269 12.85 -6.60 1.45
C ASP A 269 13.12 -5.84 0.14
N MET A 270 12.29 -6.05 -0.88
CA MET A 270 12.39 -5.34 -2.17
C MET A 270 12.09 -3.85 -2.06
N LEU A 271 11.16 -3.42 -1.19
CA LEU A 271 10.88 -1.99 -0.97
C LEU A 271 12.10 -1.28 -0.37
N VAL A 272 12.79 -1.93 0.58
CA VAL A 272 14.04 -1.43 1.15
C VAL A 272 15.13 -1.35 0.07
N LEU A 273 15.25 -2.38 -0.76
CA LEU A 273 16.21 -2.42 -1.86
C LEU A 273 15.95 -1.34 -2.91
N CYS A 274 14.67 -1.04 -3.21
CA CYS A 274 14.27 0.03 -4.11
C CYS A 274 14.87 1.38 -3.71
N CYS A 275 14.79 1.74 -2.42
CA CYS A 275 15.38 2.99 -1.93
C CYS A 275 16.90 3.02 -2.08
N LYS A 276 17.60 1.91 -1.78
CA LYS A 276 19.06 1.83 -1.98
C LYS A 276 19.45 2.01 -3.44
N ILE A 277 18.66 1.48 -4.37
CA ILE A 277 18.88 1.66 -5.82
C ILE A 277 18.67 3.13 -6.22
N SER A 278 17.64 3.79 -5.69
CA SER A 278 17.43 5.22 -5.92
C SER A 278 18.61 6.07 -5.44
N GLU A 279 19.13 5.79 -4.23
CA GLU A 279 20.32 6.46 -3.68
C GLU A 279 21.55 6.22 -4.55
N PHE A 280 21.75 4.99 -5.02
CA PHE A 280 22.81 4.64 -5.96
C PHE A 280 22.72 5.47 -7.26
N GLY A 281 21.52 5.63 -7.82
CA GLY A 281 21.31 6.40 -9.05
C GLY A 281 21.49 7.92 -8.89
N GLU A 282 21.48 8.42 -7.65
CA GLU A 282 21.68 9.84 -7.31
C GLU A 282 23.09 10.15 -6.81
N ALA A 283 23.88 9.12 -6.50
CA ALA A 283 25.25 9.28 -6.03
C ALA A 283 26.14 9.90 -7.14
N PRO A 284 27.00 10.88 -6.79
CA PRO A 284 27.94 11.44 -7.76
C PRO A 284 28.92 10.37 -8.24
N SER A 285 29.27 10.40 -9.54
CA SER A 285 30.03 9.36 -10.25
C SER A 285 31.45 9.06 -9.71
N ASN A 286 31.91 9.77 -8.68
CA ASN A 286 33.28 9.72 -8.15
C ASN A 286 33.40 8.99 -6.80
N THR A 287 32.31 8.45 -6.23
CA THR A 287 32.32 7.83 -4.89
C THR A 287 31.82 6.39 -4.93
N GLY A 288 32.72 5.41 -4.75
CA GLY A 288 32.40 4.03 -4.33
C GLY A 288 31.35 3.27 -5.17
N THR A 289 30.99 3.77 -6.35
CA THR A 289 29.83 3.32 -7.14
C THR A 289 29.95 1.84 -7.51
N SER A 290 31.16 1.36 -7.76
CA SER A 290 31.41 -0.06 -8.03
C SER A 290 31.16 -0.97 -6.83
N GLU A 291 31.50 -0.55 -5.61
CA GLU A 291 31.29 -1.34 -4.39
C GLU A 291 29.80 -1.39 -4.03
N MET A 292 29.11 -0.25 -4.14
CA MET A 292 27.67 -0.17 -3.91
C MET A 292 26.91 -1.04 -4.92
N LEU A 293 27.28 -1.02 -6.20
CA LEU A 293 26.70 -1.88 -7.23
C LEU A 293 26.90 -3.37 -6.91
N ALA A 294 28.11 -3.77 -6.53
CA ALA A 294 28.41 -5.16 -6.15
C ALA A 294 27.62 -5.60 -4.92
N SER A 295 27.45 -4.70 -3.94
CA SER A 295 26.59 -4.95 -2.76
C SER A 295 25.13 -5.17 -3.15
N LEU A 296 24.57 -4.31 -4.02
CA LEU A 296 23.19 -4.42 -4.49
C LEU A 296 22.97 -5.73 -5.28
N GLN A 297 23.92 -6.10 -6.13
CA GLN A 297 23.87 -7.38 -6.86
C GLN A 297 23.88 -8.58 -5.91
N LYS A 298 24.72 -8.54 -4.85
CA LYS A 298 24.74 -9.58 -3.81
C LYS A 298 23.41 -9.67 -3.06
N GLU A 299 22.76 -8.53 -2.78
CA GLU A 299 21.43 -8.51 -2.18
C GLU A 299 20.38 -9.16 -3.09
N PHE A 300 20.39 -8.89 -4.41
CA PHE A 300 19.51 -9.59 -5.36
C PHE A 300 19.71 -11.11 -5.34
N THR A 301 20.96 -11.58 -5.40
CA THR A 301 21.25 -13.02 -5.31
C THR A 301 20.77 -13.63 -3.99
N ALA A 302 20.94 -12.92 -2.88
CA ALA A 302 20.46 -13.38 -1.57
C ALA A 302 18.93 -13.46 -1.52
N LEU A 303 18.21 -12.51 -2.11
CA LEU A 303 16.75 -12.52 -2.21
C LEU A 303 16.27 -13.67 -3.10
N GLU A 304 16.92 -13.90 -4.24
CA GLU A 304 16.56 -14.99 -5.15
C GLU A 304 16.70 -16.37 -4.47
N ILE A 305 17.79 -16.58 -3.73
CA ILE A 305 18.01 -17.81 -2.96
C ILE A 305 16.98 -17.94 -1.83
N ARG A 306 16.81 -16.88 -1.02
CA ARG A 306 15.92 -16.89 0.15
C ARG A 306 14.45 -17.12 -0.23
N TYR A 307 14.02 -16.50 -1.31
CA TYR A 307 12.63 -16.50 -1.76
C TYR A 307 12.39 -17.35 -3.01
N GLY A 308 13.27 -18.32 -3.31
CA GLY A 308 13.16 -19.20 -4.48
C GLY A 308 11.78 -19.84 -4.66
N ALA A 309 11.12 -20.21 -3.55
CA ALA A 309 9.76 -20.74 -3.56
C ALA A 309 8.72 -19.75 -4.11
N VAL A 310 8.90 -18.45 -3.91
CA VAL A 310 8.00 -17.40 -4.44
C VAL A 310 8.01 -17.42 -5.96
N PHE A 311 9.20 -17.49 -6.58
CA PHE A 311 9.33 -17.60 -8.03
C PHE A 311 8.70 -18.88 -8.55
N TYR A 312 9.03 -20.03 -7.94
CA TYR A 312 8.49 -21.33 -8.31
C TYR A 312 6.95 -21.35 -8.28
N TYR A 313 6.33 -20.86 -7.20
CA TYR A 313 4.88 -20.85 -7.09
C TYR A 313 4.21 -19.82 -8.01
N GLY A 314 4.85 -18.67 -8.25
CA GLY A 314 4.31 -17.66 -9.16
C GLY A 314 4.28 -18.11 -10.63
N SER A 315 5.23 -18.97 -11.04
CA SER A 315 5.31 -19.53 -12.40
C SER A 315 4.62 -20.89 -12.56
N SER A 316 4.09 -21.47 -11.48
CA SER A 316 3.54 -22.83 -11.51
C SER A 316 2.15 -22.88 -12.15
N ASP A 317 1.91 -23.86 -13.01
CA ASP A 317 0.59 -24.21 -13.55
C ASP A 317 -0.26 -25.07 -12.61
N MET A 318 0.26 -25.39 -11.42
CA MET A 318 -0.48 -26.11 -10.40
C MET A 318 -1.73 -25.35 -9.97
N THR A 319 -2.75 -26.09 -9.53
CA THR A 319 -3.98 -25.58 -8.90
C THR A 319 -3.69 -25.03 -7.50
N LEU A 320 -2.87 -23.98 -7.42
CA LEU A 320 -2.69 -23.17 -6.22
C LEU A 320 -3.94 -22.31 -5.98
N GLN A 321 -4.13 -21.89 -4.72
CA GLN A 321 -5.11 -20.86 -4.41
C GLN A 321 -4.81 -19.59 -5.26
N PRO A 322 -5.79 -19.03 -5.99
CA PRO A 322 -5.54 -17.92 -6.92
C PRO A 322 -4.83 -16.71 -6.30
N ALA A 323 -5.16 -16.38 -5.05
CA ALA A 323 -4.56 -15.25 -4.35
C ALA A 323 -3.06 -15.45 -4.02
N MET A 324 -2.66 -16.68 -3.68
CA MET A 324 -1.26 -17.01 -3.39
C MET A 324 -0.41 -16.90 -4.66
N LYS A 325 -0.86 -17.52 -5.75
CA LYS A 325 -0.20 -17.40 -7.06
C LYS A 325 -0.06 -15.94 -7.48
N LEU A 326 -1.11 -15.14 -7.30
CA LEU A 326 -1.11 -13.71 -7.60
C LEU A 326 -0.09 -12.93 -6.76
N ASN A 327 -0.02 -13.15 -5.45
CA ASN A 327 0.95 -12.50 -4.56
C ASN A 327 2.40 -12.88 -4.92
N CYS A 328 2.64 -14.16 -5.21
CA CYS A 328 3.95 -14.64 -5.64
C CYS A 328 4.38 -14.04 -6.96
N ALA A 329 3.51 -14.08 -7.98
CA ALA A 329 3.81 -13.50 -9.27
C ALA A 329 4.02 -11.98 -9.15
N SER A 330 3.19 -11.27 -8.37
CA SER A 330 3.35 -9.82 -8.15
C SER A 330 4.71 -9.50 -7.54
N SER A 331 5.16 -10.31 -6.56
CA SER A 331 6.48 -10.16 -5.95
C SER A 331 7.61 -10.44 -6.94
N ALA A 332 7.48 -11.50 -7.75
CA ALA A 332 8.45 -11.81 -8.81
C ALA A 332 8.55 -10.67 -9.85
N THR A 333 7.44 -10.05 -10.26
CA THR A 333 7.50 -8.92 -11.19
C THR A 333 8.21 -7.70 -10.61
N MET A 334 8.01 -7.41 -9.32
CA MET A 334 8.74 -6.33 -8.64
C MET A 334 10.25 -6.63 -8.61
N PHE A 335 10.64 -7.88 -8.36
CA PHE A 335 12.04 -8.29 -8.34
C PHE A 335 12.74 -8.03 -9.68
N TYR A 336 12.14 -8.50 -10.79
CA TYR A 336 12.71 -8.29 -12.12
C TYR A 336 12.67 -6.81 -12.54
N ALA A 337 11.62 -6.07 -12.15
CA ALA A 337 11.56 -4.63 -12.39
C ALA A 337 12.68 -3.88 -11.67
N LEU A 338 13.01 -4.24 -10.42
CA LEU A 338 14.11 -3.64 -9.67
C LEU A 338 15.48 -3.97 -10.27
N GLN A 339 15.68 -5.15 -10.86
CA GLN A 339 16.92 -5.47 -11.58
C GLN A 339 17.11 -4.57 -12.81
N ILE A 340 16.05 -4.38 -13.61
CA ILE A 340 16.07 -3.42 -14.74
C ILE A 340 16.36 -2.02 -14.19
N TYR A 341 15.69 -1.63 -13.11
CA TYR A 341 15.86 -0.31 -12.52
C TYR A 341 17.31 -0.05 -12.05
N LEU A 342 17.95 -1.03 -11.40
CA LEU A 342 19.37 -0.95 -11.02
C LEU A 342 20.27 -0.76 -12.25
N ALA A 343 20.08 -1.59 -13.28
CA ALA A 343 20.89 -1.52 -14.50
C ALA A 343 20.76 -0.16 -15.22
N ARG A 344 19.57 0.44 -15.19
CA ARG A 344 19.31 1.77 -15.80
C ARG A 344 19.68 2.94 -14.88
N SER A 345 19.87 2.70 -13.58
CA SER A 345 20.39 3.70 -12.65
C SER A 345 21.90 3.92 -12.82
N GLY A 346 22.64 2.90 -13.28
CA GLY A 346 24.09 2.93 -13.49
C GLY A 346 24.59 3.63 -14.77
N SER A 347 23.85 4.60 -15.32
CA SER A 347 24.15 5.42 -16.53
C SER A 347 23.65 4.90 -17.89
N SER A 348 22.95 3.77 -17.96
CA SER A 348 22.35 3.30 -19.23
C SER A 348 20.90 3.75 -19.40
N SER A 349 20.53 4.21 -20.60
CA SER A 349 19.14 4.60 -20.91
C SER A 349 18.23 3.38 -21.00
N PHE A 350 16.97 3.53 -20.60
CA PHE A 350 15.93 2.54 -20.88
C PHE A 350 15.76 2.35 -22.39
N GLY A 351 15.52 1.11 -22.81
CA GLY A 351 15.38 0.74 -24.22
C GLY A 351 16.69 0.78 -25.03
N ALA A 352 17.82 1.12 -24.43
CA ALA A 352 19.12 0.89 -25.04
C ALA A 352 19.37 -0.61 -25.20
N GLU A 353 20.21 -0.99 -26.17
CA GLU A 353 20.54 -2.40 -26.42
C GLU A 353 21.05 -3.05 -25.12
N GLY A 354 20.20 -3.90 -24.53
CA GLY A 354 20.48 -4.54 -23.27
C GLY A 354 21.51 -5.64 -23.44
N THR A 355 22.27 -5.90 -22.37
CA THR A 355 23.02 -7.16 -22.24
C THR A 355 22.05 -8.35 -22.35
N PRO A 356 22.53 -9.54 -22.73
CA PRO A 356 21.69 -10.75 -22.72
C PRO A 356 20.93 -10.94 -21.40
N ASP A 357 21.54 -10.57 -20.28
CA ASP A 357 20.94 -10.65 -18.94
C ASP A 357 19.72 -9.74 -18.79
N ILE A 358 19.77 -8.48 -19.25
CA ILE A 358 18.62 -7.57 -19.15
C ILE A 358 17.47 -8.00 -20.05
N LYS A 359 17.77 -8.57 -21.22
CA LYS A 359 16.74 -9.16 -22.10
C LYS A 359 16.05 -10.33 -21.40
N ALA A 360 16.81 -11.22 -20.76
CA ALA A 360 16.26 -12.34 -20.00
C ALA A 360 15.41 -11.87 -18.81
N VAL A 361 15.87 -10.87 -18.05
CA VAL A 361 15.12 -10.25 -16.94
C VAL A 361 13.79 -9.66 -17.43
N LEU A 362 13.79 -8.92 -18.54
CA LEU A 362 12.57 -8.37 -19.12
C LEU A 362 11.60 -9.48 -19.55
N SER A 363 12.10 -10.55 -20.18
CA SER A 363 11.28 -11.71 -20.56
C SER A 363 10.62 -12.37 -19.34
N GLN A 364 11.38 -12.54 -18.24
CA GLN A 364 10.82 -13.08 -16.99
C GLN A 364 9.75 -12.16 -16.40
N LEU A 365 10.00 -10.84 -16.35
CA LEU A 365 9.01 -9.87 -15.90
C LEU A 365 7.71 -9.99 -16.70
N LEU A 366 7.79 -10.01 -18.04
CA LEU A 366 6.63 -10.15 -18.91
C LEU A 366 5.89 -11.48 -18.69
N LEU A 367 6.62 -12.59 -18.53
CA LEU A 367 6.05 -13.91 -18.25
C LEU A 367 5.22 -13.90 -16.96
N PHE A 368 5.79 -13.45 -15.84
CA PHE A 368 5.05 -13.32 -14.58
C PHE A 368 3.90 -12.31 -14.69
N GLY A 369 4.09 -11.22 -15.45
CA GLY A 369 3.06 -10.23 -15.74
C GLY A 369 1.83 -10.84 -16.43
N MET A 370 2.03 -11.78 -17.36
CA MET A 370 0.92 -12.50 -18.01
C MET A 370 0.12 -13.36 -17.03
N HIS A 371 0.77 -13.95 -16.02
CA HIS A 371 0.07 -14.74 -14.99
C HIS A 371 -0.80 -13.88 -14.06
N ILE A 372 -0.51 -12.59 -13.93
CA ILE A 372 -1.22 -11.63 -13.06
C ILE A 372 -2.38 -10.96 -13.79
N CYS A 373 -2.25 -10.74 -15.10
CA CYS A 373 -3.27 -10.13 -15.93
C CYS A 373 -3.93 -11.16 -16.87
N PRO A 374 -4.80 -12.05 -16.37
CA PRO A 374 -5.63 -12.85 -17.26
C PRO A 374 -6.52 -11.92 -18.09
N ALA A 375 -6.96 -12.38 -19.26
CA ALA A 375 -7.86 -11.61 -20.13
C ALA A 375 -9.15 -11.24 -19.36
N GLY A 376 -9.24 -9.99 -18.89
CA GLY A 376 -10.35 -9.52 -18.05
C GLY A 376 -10.11 -8.13 -17.43
N SER A 377 -11.17 -7.56 -16.85
CA SER A 377 -11.24 -6.19 -16.31
C SER A 377 -10.77 -6.02 -14.86
N GLN A 378 -10.26 -7.08 -14.22
CA GLN A 378 -9.79 -6.98 -12.84
C GLN A 378 -8.50 -6.18 -12.79
N GLN A 379 -8.55 -5.04 -12.09
CA GLN A 379 -7.36 -4.22 -11.91
C GLN A 379 -6.39 -4.95 -10.98
N PRO A 380 -5.14 -5.16 -11.41
CA PRO A 380 -4.14 -5.71 -10.53
C PRO A 380 -3.82 -4.72 -9.40
N VAL A 381 -3.34 -5.25 -8.28
CA VAL A 381 -2.93 -4.47 -7.10
C VAL A 381 -1.95 -3.37 -7.52
N TYR A 382 -2.06 -2.19 -6.90
CA TYR A 382 -1.32 -0.98 -7.26
C TYR A 382 0.20 -1.20 -7.44
N GLU A 383 0.81 -2.06 -6.61
CA GLU A 383 2.22 -2.45 -6.63
C GLU A 383 2.67 -3.00 -7.98
N PHE A 384 1.81 -3.81 -8.60
CA PHE A 384 2.11 -4.46 -9.86
C PHE A 384 2.21 -3.45 -11.01
N GLN A 385 1.52 -2.32 -10.91
CA GLN A 385 1.48 -1.32 -11.97
C GLN A 385 2.82 -0.61 -12.18
N TRP A 386 3.61 -0.44 -11.12
CA TRP A 386 4.97 0.09 -11.25
C TRP A 386 5.88 -0.89 -12.00
N SER A 387 5.78 -2.19 -11.71
CA SER A 387 6.56 -3.22 -12.40
C SER A 387 6.23 -3.28 -13.91
N LEU A 388 4.94 -3.19 -14.26
CA LEU A 388 4.51 -3.07 -15.65
C LEU A 388 5.01 -1.78 -16.31
N PHE A 389 4.99 -0.67 -15.58
CA PHE A 389 5.51 0.59 -16.07
C PHE A 389 7.00 0.49 -16.41
N ILE A 390 7.83 -0.09 -15.54
CA ILE A 390 9.25 -0.33 -15.81
C ILE A 390 9.44 -1.18 -17.08
N ALA A 391 8.70 -2.28 -17.22
CA ALA A 391 8.74 -3.10 -18.42
C ALA A 391 8.34 -2.33 -19.70
N ALA A 392 7.35 -1.43 -19.59
CA ALA A 392 6.84 -0.66 -20.72
C ALA A 392 7.81 0.43 -21.16
N VAL A 393 8.52 1.04 -20.21
CA VAL A 393 9.59 1.99 -20.49
C VAL A 393 10.80 1.29 -21.10
N GLU A 394 11.13 0.08 -20.64
CA GLU A 394 12.28 -0.70 -21.11
C GLU A 394 12.06 -1.28 -22.52
N THR A 395 10.90 -1.87 -22.81
CA THR A 395 10.67 -2.55 -24.10
C THR A 395 10.56 -1.58 -25.28
N ASN A 396 11.11 -1.99 -26.43
CA ASN A 396 10.92 -1.34 -27.74
C ASN A 396 9.99 -2.14 -28.66
N ASP A 397 9.55 -3.33 -28.22
CA ASP A 397 8.59 -4.14 -28.95
C ASP A 397 7.19 -3.50 -28.88
N MET A 398 6.62 -3.21 -30.05
CA MET A 398 5.33 -2.52 -30.16
C MET A 398 4.16 -3.35 -29.61
N ILE A 399 4.20 -4.67 -29.75
CA ILE A 399 3.17 -5.59 -29.24
C ILE A 399 3.21 -5.60 -27.72
N HIS A 400 4.41 -5.70 -27.13
CA HIS A 400 4.57 -5.60 -25.68
C HIS A 400 4.14 -4.23 -25.15
N GLN A 401 4.49 -3.13 -25.82
CA GLN A 401 4.08 -1.78 -25.41
C GLN A 401 2.56 -1.63 -25.37
N GLU A 402 1.88 -2.05 -26.43
CA GLU A 402 0.41 -2.00 -26.51
C GLU A 402 -0.23 -2.86 -25.39
N TRP A 403 0.27 -4.08 -25.20
CA TRP A 403 -0.22 -4.99 -24.17
C TRP A 403 -0.05 -4.41 -22.75
N LEU A 404 1.10 -3.81 -22.46
CA LEU A 404 1.40 -3.19 -21.16
C LEU A 404 0.56 -1.94 -20.91
N GLN A 405 0.44 -1.06 -21.91
CA GLN A 405 -0.33 0.18 -21.81
C GLN A 405 -1.82 -0.07 -21.53
N ALA A 406 -2.38 -1.13 -22.11
CA ALA A 406 -3.75 -1.54 -21.86
C ALA A 406 -4.00 -1.95 -20.39
N ARG A 407 -2.97 -2.41 -19.67
CA ARG A 407 -3.07 -3.00 -18.31
C ARG A 407 -2.67 -2.07 -17.17
N ILE A 408 -1.96 -0.98 -17.45
CA ILE A 408 -1.66 0.05 -16.44
C ILE A 408 -2.91 0.92 -16.24
N SER A 409 -3.57 0.80 -15.09
CA SER A 409 -4.78 1.59 -14.77
C SER A 409 -4.50 2.92 -14.07
N ASN A 410 -3.33 3.06 -13.44
CA ASN A 410 -2.88 4.27 -12.78
C ASN A 410 -2.77 5.40 -13.82
N HIS A 411 -3.60 6.42 -13.64
CA HIS A 411 -3.69 7.55 -14.56
C HIS A 411 -2.36 8.25 -14.77
N ARG A 412 -1.59 8.51 -13.71
CA ARG A 412 -0.28 9.18 -13.80
C ARG A 412 0.72 8.33 -14.57
N LEU A 413 0.83 7.03 -14.27
CA LEU A 413 1.74 6.13 -15.00
C LEU A 413 1.32 5.97 -16.47
N ARG A 414 0.02 5.86 -16.75
CA ARG A 414 -0.49 5.75 -18.12
C ARG A 414 -0.23 7.02 -18.94
N ALA A 415 -0.50 8.20 -18.38
CA ALA A 415 -0.24 9.47 -19.06
C ALA A 415 1.27 9.74 -19.21
N ALA A 416 2.08 9.37 -18.22
CA ALA A 416 3.54 9.42 -18.33
C ALA A 416 4.05 8.49 -19.45
N LEU A 417 3.53 7.25 -19.53
CA LEU A 417 3.92 6.30 -20.56
C LEU A 417 3.59 6.80 -21.98
N GLN A 418 2.44 7.45 -22.18
CA GLN A 418 2.10 8.08 -23.47
C GLN A 418 3.12 9.13 -23.91
N ARG A 419 3.59 9.97 -22.97
CA ARG A 419 4.63 10.97 -23.21
C ARG A 419 5.99 10.32 -23.44
N ILE A 420 6.34 9.30 -22.67
CA ILE A 420 7.59 8.52 -22.83
C ILE A 420 7.63 7.83 -24.19
N SER A 421 6.55 7.17 -24.61
CA SER A 421 6.49 6.52 -25.92
C SER A 421 6.66 7.52 -27.06
N SER A 422 6.04 8.70 -26.95
CA SER A 422 6.24 9.79 -27.92
C SER A 422 7.70 10.26 -27.95
N PHE A 423 8.32 10.43 -26.78
CA PHE A 423 9.73 10.80 -26.67
C PHE A 423 10.66 9.75 -27.29
N LYS A 424 10.47 8.46 -26.96
CA LYS A 424 11.30 7.36 -27.47
C LYS A 424 11.24 7.25 -29.00
N ARG A 425 10.08 7.48 -29.63
CA ARG A 425 9.95 7.50 -31.11
C ARG A 425 10.82 8.56 -31.76
N SER A 426 11.05 9.68 -31.10
CA SER A 426 11.93 10.76 -31.57
C SER A 426 13.40 10.59 -31.16
N ASN A 427 13.73 9.63 -30.30
CA ASN A 427 15.06 9.47 -29.68
C ASN A 427 15.57 8.03 -29.77
N LEU A 428 15.53 7.44 -30.97
CA LEU A 428 16.10 6.12 -31.28
C LEU A 428 15.62 4.99 -30.35
N GLY A 429 14.41 5.10 -29.80
CA GLY A 429 13.87 4.10 -28.88
C GLY A 429 14.47 4.13 -27.48
N THR A 430 15.16 5.20 -27.08
CA THR A 430 15.83 5.28 -25.77
C THR A 430 15.36 6.47 -24.92
N ILE A 431 15.47 6.35 -23.59
CA ILE A 431 15.17 7.43 -22.66
C ILE A 431 15.96 7.28 -21.34
N SER A 432 16.53 8.37 -20.83
CA SER A 432 17.25 8.35 -19.55
C SER A 432 16.29 8.27 -18.36
N LEU A 433 16.74 7.69 -17.25
CA LEU A 433 15.97 7.67 -15.99
C LEU A 433 15.59 9.09 -15.52
N SER A 434 16.49 10.06 -15.65
CA SER A 434 16.21 11.46 -15.31
C SER A 434 15.03 12.02 -16.10
N LYS A 435 14.97 11.73 -17.42
CA LYS A 435 13.86 12.17 -18.27
C LYS A 435 12.57 11.44 -17.97
N VAL A 436 12.63 10.15 -17.60
CA VAL A 436 11.45 9.40 -17.11
C VAL A 436 10.87 10.07 -15.87
N ARG A 437 11.70 10.39 -14.87
CA ARG A 437 11.27 11.07 -13.64
C ARG A 437 10.66 12.44 -13.93
N GLU A 438 11.31 13.24 -14.79
CA GLU A 438 10.79 14.54 -15.24
C GLU A 438 9.40 14.42 -15.86
N ILE A 439 9.19 13.46 -16.77
CA ILE A 439 7.90 13.25 -17.42
C ILE A 439 6.82 12.85 -16.40
N ILE A 440 7.12 11.97 -15.45
CA ILE A 440 6.15 11.54 -14.44
C ILE A 440 5.75 12.72 -13.54
N GLN A 441 6.71 13.57 -13.16
CA GLN A 441 6.46 14.75 -12.32
C GLN A 441 5.62 15.81 -13.05
N ALA A 442 5.70 15.88 -14.38
CA ALA A 442 4.93 16.80 -15.21
C ALA A 442 3.48 16.34 -15.51
N VAL A 443 3.07 15.18 -14.99
CA VAL A 443 1.72 14.60 -15.10
C VAL A 443 1.03 14.67 -13.75
#